data_AF-A0A9P0G8K9-F1
#
_entry.id   AF-A0A9P0G8K9-F1
#
_cell.length_a   1.000
_cell.length_b   1.000
_cell.length_c   1.000
_cell.angle_alpha   90.00
_cell.angle_beta   90.00
_cell.angle_gamma   90.00
#
_symmetry.space_group_name_H-M   'P 1'
#
loop_
_entity.id
_entity.type
_entity.pdbx_description
1 polymer ?
#
loop_
_entity_poly.entity_id
_entity_poly.type
_entity_poly.pdbx_seq_one_letter_code
_entity_poly.pdbx_strand_id
1 'polypeptide(L)'
;MRSVTKLKENLLLEKVTSKQQQQQQQQQQQQQQQQQQQKQISEETIGQFNDPRYLEERIFRLTVSYFGEVAKRRARTPCDYLVKKILTDKQGIPTPAIEYGIQNSYTNRVIC
;
A
#
# COMPACT_ATOMS: atom_id res chain seq x y z
N MET A 1 -53.82 24.70 13.47
CA MET A 1 -53.18 23.89 12.39
C MET A 1 -51.64 23.84 12.43
N ARG A 2 -50.91 24.69 13.18
CA ARG A 2 -49.42 24.72 13.20
C ARG A 2 -48.72 23.55 13.93
N SER A 3 -49.42 22.75 14.74
CA SER A 3 -48.80 21.67 15.52
C SER A 3 -48.55 20.38 14.72
N VAL A 4 -49.36 20.10 13.70
CA VAL A 4 -49.26 18.87 12.90
C VAL A 4 -48.10 18.96 11.90
N THR A 5 -47.80 20.17 11.39
CA THR A 5 -46.65 20.42 10.52
C THR A 5 -45.31 20.22 11.23
N LYS A 6 -45.18 20.68 12.48
CA LYS A 6 -43.96 20.46 13.28
C LYS A 6 -43.68 18.99 13.58
N LEU A 7 -44.73 18.20 13.83
CA LEU A 7 -44.61 16.75 14.04
C LEU A 7 -44.15 16.02 12.77
N LYS A 8 -44.66 16.44 11.60
CA LYS A 8 -44.22 15.88 10.30
C LYS A 8 -42.77 16.22 9.98
N GLU A 9 -42.32 17.44 10.29
CA GLU A 9 -40.92 17.86 10.11
C GLU A 9 -39.96 17.09 11.02
N ASN A 10 -40.30 16.90 12.31
CA ASN A 10 -39.49 16.11 13.23
C ASN A 10 -39.38 14.64 12.80
N LEU A 11 -40.49 14.04 12.37
CA LEU A 11 -40.50 12.66 11.86
C LEU A 11 -39.67 12.52 10.57
N LEU A 12 -39.64 13.56 9.73
CA LEU A 12 -38.81 13.58 8.53
C LEU A 12 -37.32 13.71 8.89
N LEU A 13 -36.98 14.57 9.87
CA LEU A 13 -35.63 14.75 10.36
C LEU A 13 -35.06 13.45 10.94
N GLU A 14 -35.83 12.73 11.77
CA GLU A 14 -35.42 11.43 12.33
C GLU A 14 -35.19 10.36 11.25
N LYS A 15 -35.99 10.36 10.18
CA LYS A 15 -35.80 9.45 9.05
C LYS A 15 -34.55 9.77 8.24
N VAL A 16 -34.21 11.06 8.11
CA VAL A 16 -33.00 11.50 7.41
C VAL A 16 -31.76 11.17 8.23
N THR A 17 -31.76 11.49 9.52
CA THR A 17 -30.61 11.21 10.40
C THR A 17 -30.37 9.71 10.57
N SER A 18 -31.42 8.90 10.68
CA SER A 18 -31.28 7.44 10.75
C SER A 18 -30.71 6.85 9.46
N LYS A 19 -31.18 7.28 8.28
CA LYS A 19 -30.59 6.87 6.99
C LYS A 19 -29.12 7.28 6.88
N GLN A 20 -28.78 8.48 7.34
CA GLN A 20 -27.41 9.00 7.26
C GLN A 20 -26.45 8.22 8.18
N GLN A 21 -26.90 7.87 9.39
CA GLN A 21 -26.16 6.97 10.29
C GLN A 21 -25.97 5.57 9.70
N GLN A 22 -27.03 5.01 9.09
CA GLN A 22 -26.97 3.68 8.49
C GLN A 22 -25.99 3.64 7.31
N GLN A 23 -25.93 4.71 6.52
CA GLN A 23 -25.00 4.84 5.40
C GLN A 23 -23.54 4.99 5.87
N GLN A 24 -23.30 5.72 6.95
CA GLN A 24 -21.96 5.81 7.56
C GLN A 24 -21.48 4.45 8.10
N GLN A 25 -22.35 3.67 8.74
CA GLN A 25 -21.99 2.33 9.22
C GLN A 25 -21.61 1.39 8.07
N GLN A 26 -22.32 1.44 6.93
CA GLN A 26 -21.96 0.64 5.75
C GLN A 26 -20.58 1.00 5.20
N GLN A 27 -20.25 2.29 5.11
CA GLN A 27 -18.93 2.71 4.63
C GLN A 27 -17.78 2.23 5.53
N GLN A 28 -17.97 2.28 6.85
CA GLN A 28 -16.96 1.77 7.79
C GLN A 28 -16.74 0.26 7.65
N GLN A 29 -17.81 -0.52 7.47
CA GLN A 29 -17.68 -1.97 7.26
C GLN A 29 -16.91 -2.30 5.98
N GLN A 30 -17.17 -1.58 4.88
CA GLN A 30 -16.42 -1.79 3.63
C GLN A 30 -14.93 -1.48 3.80
N GLN A 31 -14.57 -0.39 4.49
CA GLN A 31 -13.16 -0.08 4.76
C GLN A 31 -12.47 -1.18 5.58
N GLN A 32 -13.13 -1.71 6.61
CA GLN A 32 -12.55 -2.79 7.43
C GLN A 32 -12.32 -4.06 6.62
N GLN A 33 -13.27 -4.47 5.76
CA GLN A 33 -13.07 -5.61 4.87
C GLN A 33 -11.90 -5.37 3.89
N GLN A 34 -11.78 -4.17 3.35
CA GLN A 34 -10.70 -3.84 2.42
C GLN A 34 -9.33 -3.86 3.09
N GLN A 35 -9.23 -3.40 4.34
CA GLN A 35 -7.99 -3.50 5.13
C GLN A 35 -7.64 -4.96 5.47
N GLN A 36 -8.63 -5.79 5.81
CA GLN A 36 -8.39 -7.22 6.06
C GLN A 36 -7.92 -7.94 4.79
N GLN A 37 -8.51 -7.65 3.64
CA GLN A 37 -8.05 -8.20 2.36
C GLN A 37 -6.62 -7.75 2.03
N GLN A 38 -6.29 -6.46 2.22
CA GLN A 38 -4.90 -6.00 2.05
C GLN A 38 -3.94 -6.71 2.99
N LYS A 39 -4.35 -6.95 4.23
CA LYS A 39 -3.54 -7.67 5.21
C LYS A 39 -3.31 -9.12 4.78
N GLN A 40 -4.36 -9.82 4.35
CA GLN A 40 -4.25 -11.19 3.85
C GLN A 40 -3.34 -11.27 2.62
N ILE A 41 -3.53 -10.39 1.63
CA ILE A 41 -2.65 -10.30 0.46
C ILE A 41 -1.22 -10.04 0.91
N SER A 42 -1.00 -9.14 1.88
CA SER A 42 0.34 -8.88 2.39
C SER A 42 0.95 -10.11 3.05
N GLU A 43 0.19 -10.85 3.87
CA GLU A 43 0.66 -12.06 4.55
C GLU A 43 0.98 -13.18 3.55
N GLU A 44 0.16 -13.35 2.52
CA GLU A 44 0.37 -14.33 1.45
C GLU A 44 1.56 -13.98 0.56
N THR A 45 1.83 -12.69 0.35
CA THR A 45 2.90 -12.22 -0.55
C THR A 45 4.21 -11.87 0.17
N ILE A 46 4.23 -11.83 1.51
CA ILE A 46 5.46 -11.69 2.29
C ILE A 46 6.42 -12.82 1.92
N GLY A 47 7.63 -12.46 1.49
CA GLY A 47 8.66 -13.44 1.10
C GLY A 47 8.54 -13.98 -0.33
N GLN A 48 7.49 -13.63 -1.08
CA GLN A 48 7.37 -13.98 -2.51
C GLN A 48 8.25 -13.12 -3.43
N PHE A 49 9.29 -12.47 -2.89
CA PHE A 49 10.23 -11.65 -3.65
C PHE A 49 11.01 -12.45 -4.71
N ASN A 50 11.05 -13.78 -4.54
CA ASN A 50 11.63 -14.73 -5.47
C ASN A 50 10.60 -15.33 -6.45
N ASP A 51 9.31 -14.95 -6.40
CA ASP A 51 8.33 -15.36 -7.40
C ASP A 51 8.73 -14.75 -8.76
N PRO A 52 8.91 -15.56 -9.81
CA PRO A 52 9.23 -15.08 -11.15
C PRO A 52 8.26 -13.99 -11.65
N ARG A 53 6.97 -14.10 -11.31
CA ARG A 53 5.94 -13.10 -11.70
C ARG A 53 6.20 -11.73 -11.07
N TYR A 54 6.67 -11.72 -9.83
CA TYR A 54 7.06 -10.48 -9.15
C TYR A 54 8.27 -9.83 -9.85
N LEU A 55 9.24 -10.64 -10.27
CA LEU A 55 10.42 -10.15 -10.99
C LEU A 55 10.07 -9.60 -12.37
N GLU A 56 9.19 -10.28 -13.12
CA GLU A 56 8.71 -9.82 -14.42
C GLU A 56 7.99 -8.47 -14.34
N GLU A 57 7.06 -8.32 -13.40
CA GLU A 57 6.33 -7.06 -13.18
C GLU A 57 7.25 -5.93 -12.69
N ARG A 58 8.28 -6.27 -11.91
CA ARG A 58 9.21 -5.29 -11.34
C ARG A 58 10.15 -4.70 -12.40
N ILE A 59 10.54 -5.46 -13.44
CA ILE A 59 11.45 -4.98 -14.51
C ILE A 59 10.93 -3.72 -15.19
N PHE A 60 9.59 -3.58 -15.31
CA PHE A 60 8.96 -2.43 -15.96
C PHE A 60 8.65 -1.25 -15.01
N ARG A 61 9.04 -1.34 -13.73
CA ARG A 61 8.67 -0.35 -12.71
C ARG A 61 9.92 0.24 -12.05
N LEU A 62 9.91 1.56 -11.86
CA LEU A 62 10.92 2.22 -11.04
C LEU A 62 10.64 1.94 -9.56
N THR A 63 11.49 1.16 -8.91
CA THR A 63 11.35 0.88 -7.48
C THR A 63 11.92 1.99 -6.62
N VAL A 64 11.47 2.05 -5.36
CA VAL A 64 11.92 3.03 -4.36
C VAL A 64 13.44 3.00 -4.18
N SER A 65 14.06 1.81 -4.25
CA SER A 65 15.51 1.63 -4.16
C SER A 65 16.28 2.41 -5.24
N TYR A 66 15.69 2.54 -6.43
CA TYR A 66 16.28 3.27 -7.57
C TYR A 66 15.80 4.70 -7.68
N PHE A 67 14.65 5.04 -7.10
CA PHE A 67 14.05 6.37 -7.19
C PHE A 67 15.02 7.48 -6.73
N GLY A 68 15.72 7.26 -5.61
CA GLY A 68 16.69 8.23 -5.11
C GLY A 68 17.88 8.46 -6.06
N GLU A 69 18.37 7.39 -6.70
CA GLU A 69 19.44 7.49 -7.70
C GLU A 69 18.96 8.24 -8.94
N VAL A 70 17.73 8.03 -9.39
CA VAL A 70 17.15 8.73 -10.54
C VAL A 70 16.90 10.22 -10.23
N ALA A 71 16.26 10.53 -9.10
CA ALA A 71 15.84 11.88 -8.75
C ALA A 71 17.01 12.84 -8.51
N LYS A 72 18.15 12.34 -8.01
CA LYS A 72 19.33 13.16 -7.71
C LYS A 72 20.23 13.44 -8.92
N ARG A 73 19.89 12.92 -10.11
CA ARG A 73 20.74 13.07 -11.30
C ARG A 73 20.70 14.48 -11.87
N ARG A 74 21.86 14.89 -12.39
CA ARG A 74 21.99 16.10 -13.21
C ARG A 74 21.57 15.79 -14.65
N ALA A 75 20.94 16.75 -15.30
CA ALA A 75 20.40 16.60 -16.66
C ALA A 75 21.45 16.18 -17.71
N ARG A 76 22.72 16.55 -17.54
CA ARG A 76 23.80 16.29 -18.51
C ARG A 76 24.63 15.04 -18.20
N THR A 77 24.35 14.33 -17.11
CA THR A 77 25.10 13.11 -16.78
C THR A 77 24.55 11.96 -17.65
N PRO A 78 25.41 11.12 -18.28
CA PRO A 78 24.97 9.98 -19.09
C PRO A 78 24.33 8.89 -18.22
N CYS A 79 23.13 8.43 -18.59
CA CYS A 79 22.28 7.56 -17.77
C CYS A 79 22.36 6.07 -18.15
N ASP A 80 23.14 5.72 -19.18
CA ASP A 80 23.18 4.38 -19.77
C ASP A 80 23.48 3.29 -18.75
N TYR A 81 24.44 3.55 -17.85
CA TYR A 81 24.79 2.60 -16.80
C TYR A 81 23.65 2.38 -15.80
N LEU A 82 22.96 3.45 -15.38
CA LEU A 82 21.85 3.35 -14.43
C LEU A 82 20.66 2.64 -15.06
N VAL A 83 20.35 2.95 -16.32
CA VAL A 83 19.27 2.27 -17.05
C VAL A 83 19.58 0.78 -17.20
N LYS A 84 20.82 0.43 -17.59
CA LYS A 84 21.26 -0.97 -17.65
C LYS A 84 21.11 -1.64 -16.28
N LYS A 85 21.60 -1.02 -15.21
CA LYS A 85 21.46 -1.52 -13.83
C LYS A 85 19.99 -1.78 -13.48
N ILE A 86 19.08 -0.83 -13.71
CA ILE A 86 17.64 -1.02 -13.43
C ILE A 86 17.05 -2.19 -14.21
N LEU A 87 17.41 -2.36 -15.48
CA LEU A 87 16.85 -3.39 -16.37
C LEU A 87 17.48 -4.79 -16.16
N THR A 88 18.74 -4.85 -15.74
CA THR A 88 19.50 -6.11 -15.65
C THR A 88 19.74 -6.59 -14.23
N ASP A 89 19.38 -5.83 -13.20
CA ASP A 89 19.58 -6.18 -11.79
C ASP A 89 18.68 -7.36 -11.38
N LYS A 90 19.16 -8.56 -11.71
CA LYS A 90 18.61 -9.83 -11.26
C LYS A 90 19.22 -10.16 -9.91
N GLN A 91 18.65 -9.57 -8.85
CA GLN A 91 18.98 -9.84 -7.44
C GLN A 91 20.48 -9.62 -7.10
N GLY A 92 20.74 -8.60 -6.28
CA GLY A 92 22.10 -8.25 -5.88
C GLY A 92 22.90 -9.45 -5.35
N ILE A 93 24.20 -9.47 -5.65
CA ILE A 93 25.12 -10.48 -5.15
C ILE A 93 24.99 -10.52 -3.62
N PRO A 94 24.74 -11.70 -3.02
CA PRO A 94 24.65 -11.81 -1.57
C PRO A 94 25.99 -11.38 -0.99
N THR A 95 25.96 -10.30 -0.20
CA THR A 95 27.11 -9.86 0.58
C THR A 95 26.85 -10.21 2.04
N PRO A 96 27.90 -10.42 2.86
CA PRO A 96 27.72 -10.71 4.28
C PRO A 96 26.85 -9.67 5.01
N ALA A 97 26.90 -8.40 4.59
CA ALA A 97 26.06 -7.34 5.14
C ALA A 97 24.57 -7.50 4.76
N ILE A 98 24.28 -7.94 3.53
CA ILE A 98 22.91 -8.25 3.08
C ILE A 98 22.38 -9.47 3.82
N GLU A 99 23.19 -10.53 3.95
CA GLU A 99 22.82 -11.74 4.68
C GLU A 99 22.53 -11.45 6.15
N TYR A 100 23.40 -10.67 6.81
CA TYR A 100 23.17 -10.20 8.19
C TYR A 100 21.87 -9.41 8.32
N GLY A 101 21.59 -8.51 7.37
CA GLY A 101 20.35 -7.74 7.35
C GLY A 101 19.10 -8.61 7.20
N ILE A 102 19.16 -9.62 6.32
CA ILE A 102 18.05 -10.59 6.14
C ILE A 102 17.85 -11.39 7.43
N GLN A 103 18.92 -11.95 8.00
CA GLN A 103 18.85 -12.75 9.22
C GLN A 103 18.26 -11.96 10.40
N ASN A 104 18.63 -10.68 10.56
CA ASN A 104 18.16 -9.85 11.67
C ASN A 104 16.84 -9.10 11.40
N SER A 105 16.33 -9.12 10.16
CA SER A 105 15.07 -8.46 9.83
C SER A 105 13.85 -9.13 10.51
N TYR A 106 13.92 -10.44 10.76
CA TYR A 106 12.88 -11.20 11.44
C TYR A 106 12.88 -10.99 12.95
N THR A 107 14.06 -10.88 13.57
CA THR A 107 14.23 -10.66 15.02
C THR A 107 13.80 -9.26 15.45
N ASN A 108 14.01 -8.23 14.63
CA ASN A 108 13.65 -6.85 14.97
C ASN A 108 12.16 -6.50 14.77
N ARG A 109 11.34 -7.38 14.17
CA ARG A 109 9.88 -7.15 14.05
C ARG A 109 9.11 -7.33 15.36
N VAL A 110 9.73 -7.91 16.39
CA VAL A 110 9.08 -8.24 17.68
C VAL A 110 9.23 -7.11 18.73
N ILE A 111 9.99 -6.05 18.43
CA ILE A 111 10.36 -5.00 19.42
C ILE A 111 9.79 -3.61 19.05
N CYS A 112 8.69 -3.53 18.30
CA CYS A 112 7.97 -2.26 18.10
C CYS A 112 6.48 -2.42 18.38
#